data_AF-A0A354CII1-F1
#
_entry.id   AF-A0A354CII1-F1
#
_cell.length_a   1.000
_cell.length_b   1.000
_cell.length_c   1.000
_cell.angle_alpha   90.00
_cell.angle_beta   90.00
_cell.angle_gamma   90.00
#
_symmetry.space_group_name_H-M   'P 1'
#
loop_
_entity.id
_entity.type
_entity.pdbx_description
1 polymer ?
#
loop_
_entity_poly.entity_id
_entity_poly.type
_entity_poly.pdbx_seq_one_letter_code
_entity_poly.pdbx_strand_id
1 'polypeptide(L)' 'MKNIGILMNTKHIFFIPFAQDNPGKKPNSMISHTELLIPSIEAALEGRQIQPVIGGAPCVE' A
#
# COMPACT_ATOMS: atom_id res chain seq x y z
N MET A 1 -9.58 9.43 2.18
CA MET A 1 -8.21 9.23 1.66
C MET A 1 -7.29 10.46 1.66
N LYS A 2 -7.72 11.65 2.09
CA LYS A 2 -6.89 12.89 2.01
C LYS A 2 -5.47 12.73 2.60
N ASN A 3 -5.34 12.19 3.81
CA ASN A 3 -4.05 12.08 4.48
C ASN A 3 -3.11 11.10 3.78
N ILE A 4 -3.60 9.91 3.42
CA ILE A 4 -2.80 8.89 2.73
C ILE A 4 -2.35 9.40 1.37
N GLY A 5 -3.23 10.05 0.60
CA GLY A 5 -2.86 10.63 -0.70
C GLY A 5 -1.78 11.73 -0.61
N ILE A 6 -1.82 12.56 0.44
CA ILE A 6 -0.76 13.55 0.70
C ILE A 6 0.58 12.84 0.94
N LEU A 7 0.57 11.80 1.78
CA LEU A 7 1.78 11.04 2.11
C LEU A 7 2.36 10.30 0.88
N MET A 8 1.51 9.73 0.01
CA MET A 8 1.97 9.05 -1.22
C MET A 8 2.72 9.98 -2.20
N ASN A 9 2.46 11.30 -2.16
CA ASN A 9 3.16 12.29 -2.98
C ASN A 9 4.29 13.02 -2.23
N THR A 10 4.53 12.68 -0.96
CA THR A 10 5.56 13.33 -0.14
C THR A 10 6.92 12.68 -0.38
N LYS A 11 7.95 13.50 -0.62
CA LYS A 11 9.31 13.00 -0.84
C LYS A 11 9.80 12.17 0.36
N HIS A 12 10.48 11.07 0.07
CA HIS A 12 11.06 10.14 1.06
C HIS A 12 10.05 9.47 1.99
N ILE A 13 8.77 9.44 1.61
CA ILE A 13 7.77 8.58 2.23
C ILE A 13 7.46 7.43 1.26
N PHE A 14 7.56 6.20 1.76
CA PHE A 14 7.32 4.98 1.01
C PHE A 14 6.28 4.14 1.73
N PHE A 15 5.50 3.38 0.97
CA PHE A 15 4.44 2.52 1.47
C PHE A 15 4.79 1.06 1.24
N ILE A 16 4.52 0.23 2.25
CA ILE A 16 4.38 -1.20 2.03
C ILE A 16 3.12 -1.40 1.18
N PRO A 17 3.15 -2.21 0.11
CA PRO A 17 1.98 -2.46 -0.71
C PRO A 17 0.76 -2.85 0.13
N PHE A 18 -0.40 -2.32 -0.22
CA PHE A 18 -1.62 -2.48 0.57
C PHE A 18 -2.84 -2.69 -0.32
N ALA A 19 -3.88 -3.29 0.24
CA ALA A 19 -5.15 -3.53 -0.44
C ALA A 19 -6.31 -3.48 0.56
N GLN A 20 -7.55 -3.50 0.05
CA GLN A 20 -8.71 -3.74 0.89
C GLN A 20 -8.72 -5.20 1.33
N ASP A 21 -8.97 -5.44 2.61
CA ASP A 21 -9.01 -6.80 3.15
C ASP A 21 -10.43 -7.40 3.11
N ASN A 22 -11.46 -6.57 3.30
CA ASN A 22 -12.85 -6.98 3.19
C ASN A 22 -13.69 -5.82 2.62
N PRO A 23 -13.75 -5.66 1.28
CA PRO A 23 -14.48 -4.54 0.67
C PRO A 23 -15.96 -4.49 1.05
N GLY A 24 -16.61 -5.65 1.20
CA GLY A 24 -18.03 -5.74 1.51
C GLY A 24 -18.40 -5.29 2.92
N LYS A 25 -17.65 -5.76 3.93
CA LYS A 25 -17.92 -5.41 5.35
C LYS A 25 -17.16 -4.17 5.81
N LYS A 26 -16.02 -3.87 5.19
CA LYS A 26 -15.10 -2.81 5.60
C LYS A 26 -14.66 -1.97 4.37
N PRO A 27 -15.58 -1.24 3.74
CA PRO A 27 -15.32 -0.55 2.47
C PRO A 27 -14.21 0.51 2.56
N ASN A 28 -13.91 1.04 3.74
CA ASN A 28 -12.84 2.02 3.94
C ASN A 28 -11.55 1.41 4.52
N SER A 29 -11.54 0.11 4.84
CA SER A 29 -10.39 -0.57 5.40
C SER A 29 -9.38 -0.91 4.31
N MET A 30 -8.14 -0.52 4.53
CA MET A 30 -7.00 -0.96 3.74
C MET A 30 -5.90 -1.39 4.69
N ILE A 31 -5.26 -2.51 4.37
CA ILE A 31 -4.20 -3.08 5.18
C ILE A 31 -2.98 -3.34 4.31
N SER A 32 -1.80 -3.12 4.88
CA SER A 32 -0.54 -3.46 4.24
C SER A 32 -0.27 -4.95 4.27
N HIS A 33 0.32 -5.44 3.19
CA HIS A 33 0.90 -6.77 3.04
C HIS A 33 2.23 -6.81 3.77
N THR A 34 2.21 -7.13 5.07
CA THR A 34 3.40 -7.06 5.95
C THR A 34 4.52 -8.02 5.55
N GLU A 35 4.20 -9.07 4.79
CA GLU A 35 5.16 -9.93 4.11
C GLU A 35 6.07 -9.18 3.13
N LEU A 36 5.64 -8.01 2.64
CA LEU A 36 6.41 -7.13 1.76
C LEU A 36 7.18 -6.04 2.50
N LEU A 37 7.27 -6.09 3.84
CA LEU A 37 8.02 -5.11 4.64
C LEU A 37 9.49 -5.01 4.18
N ILE A 38 10.20 -6.14 4.14
CA ILE A 38 11.62 -6.20 3.77
C ILE A 38 11.85 -5.67 2.35
N PRO A 39 11.19 -6.16 1.29
CA PRO A 39 11.41 -5.65 -0.06
C PRO A 39 10.99 -4.18 -0.22
N SER A 40 10.03 -3.70 0.58
CA SER A 40 9.67 -2.27 0.60
C SER A 40 10.80 -1.41 1.17
N ILE A 41 11.47 -1.87 2.24
CA ILE A 41 12.63 -1.18 2.83
C ILE A 41 13.81 -1.18 1.85
N GLU A 42 14.11 -2.30 1.20
CA GLU A 42 15.18 -2.40 0.21
C GLU A 42 14.98 -1.40 -0.94
N ALA A 43 13.77 -1.31 -1.50
CA ALA A 43 13.45 -0.33 -2.53
C ALA A 43 13.55 1.12 -2.01
N ALA A 44 13.09 1.37 -0.78
CA ALA A 44 13.15 2.69 -0.16
C ALA A 44 14.59 3.18 0.06
N LEU A 45 15.52 2.28 0.39
CA LEU A 45 16.96 2.60 0.50
C LEU A 45 17.56 3.06 -0.84
N GLU A 46 17.02 2.59 -1.96
CA GLU A 46 17.35 3.07 -3.30
C GLU A 46 16.55 4.32 -3.73
N GLY A 47 15.71 4.85 -2.84
CA GLY A 47 14.84 6.00 -3.14
C GLY A 47 13.66 5.66 -4.05
N ARG A 48 13.26 4.38 -4.15
CA ARG A 48 12.20 3.90 -5.04
C ARG A 48 11.00 3.36 -4.24
N GLN A 49 9.80 3.64 -4.72
CA GLN A 49 8.57 3.00 -4.24
C GLN A 49 8.43 1.62 -4.90
N ILE A 50 8.29 0.56 -4.11
CA ILE A 50 7.99 -0.78 -4.63
C ILE A 50 6.62 -0.80 -5.33
N GLN A 51 6.52 -1.56 -6.42
CA GLN A 51 5.32 -1.69 -7.25
C GLN A 51 4.93 -3.18 -7.41
N PRO A 52 3.62 -3.48 -7.53
CA PRO A 52 2.49 -2.56 -7.39
C PRO A 52 2.31 -2.12 -5.92
N VAL A 53 1.98 -0.84 -5.70
CA VAL A 53 1.75 -0.31 -4.33
C VAL A 53 0.31 -0.54 -3.85
N ILE A 54 -0.67 -0.54 -4.75
CA ILE A 54 -2.06 -0.87 -4.44
C ILE A 54 -2.37 -2.22 -5.06
N GLY A 55 -2.75 -3.20 -4.24
CA GLY A 55 -3.25 -4.49 -4.69
C GLY A 55 -4.69 -4.38 -5.19
N GLY A 56 -5.08 -5.23 -6.14
CA GLY A 56 -6.48 -5.41 -6.51
C GLY A 56 -7.25 -6.07 -5.37
N ALA A 57 -8.48 -5.65 -5.11
CA ALA A 57 -9.40 -6.47 -4.34
C ALA A 57 -9.62 -7.78 -5.11
N PRO A 58 -9.65 -8.96 -4.45
CA PRO A 58 -10.14 -10.15 -5.13
C PRO A 58 -11.55 -9.84 -5.63
N CYS A 59 -11.75 -9.93 -6.94
CA CYS A 59 -13.07 -9.95 -7.54
C CYS A 59 -13.76 -11.23 -7.05
N VAL A 60 -14.42 -11.15 -5.88
CA VAL A 60 -15.43 -12.13 -5.50
C VAL A 60 -16.74 -11.64 -6.10
N GLU A 61 -17.26 -12.43 -7.05
CA GLU A 61 -18.64 -12.33 -7.56
C GLU A 61 -19.67 -12.43 -6.42
#